data_AF-A0AAP3YJK7-F1
#
_entry.id   AF-A0AAP3YJK7-F1
#
_cell.length_a   1.000
_cell.length_b   1.000
_cell.length_c   1.000
_cell.angle_alpha   90.00
_cell.angle_beta   90.00
_cell.angle_gamma   90.00
#
_symmetry.space_group_name_H-M   'P 1'
#
loop_
_entity.id
_entity.type
_entity.pdbx_description
1 polymer ?
#
loop_
_entity_poly.entity_id
_entity_poly.type
_entity_poly.pdbx_seq_one_letter_code
_entity_poly.pdbx_strand_id
1 'polypeptide(L)'
;AIAIISILLISLFNLLSNRFGAALQIFTTLCKMVPIFLIIICGILFGDEHALGQVVSNGQASIGNFGVAVLATLFAYDGWILIANLGGEIKNPQKILPLAIILGTSFVLIVYVLLTVGIFKAIPANQITKLGENAAPYFAIKM
;
A
#
# COMPACT_ATOMS: atom_id res chain seq x y z
N ALA A 1 -5.72 18.45 -18.45
CA ALA A 1 -6.22 17.63 -19.58
C ALA A 1 -6.21 16.14 -19.25
N ILE A 2 -5.05 15.54 -18.93
CA ILE A 2 -4.91 14.08 -18.67
C ILE A 2 -5.88 13.59 -17.58
N ALA A 3 -5.94 14.26 -16.42
CA ALA A 3 -6.84 13.86 -15.32
C ALA A 3 -8.33 13.86 -15.73
N ILE A 4 -8.77 14.88 -16.48
CA ILE A 4 -10.16 15.00 -16.95
C ILE A 4 -10.50 13.86 -17.92
N ILE A 5 -9.60 13.58 -18.86
CA ILE A 5 -9.76 12.49 -19.83
C ILE A 5 -9.83 11.15 -19.10
N SER A 6 -8.94 10.90 -18.12
CA SER A 6 -8.95 9.67 -17.33
C SER A 6 -10.26 9.49 -16.56
N ILE A 7 -10.78 10.55 -15.91
CA ILE A 7 -12.06 10.49 -15.19
C ILE A 7 -13.20 10.16 -16.14
N LEU A 8 -13.30 10.85 -17.29
CA LEU A 8 -14.35 10.59 -18.29
C LEU A 8 -14.30 9.15 -18.82
N LEU A 9 -13.09 8.63 -19.07
CA LEU A 9 -12.88 7.27 -19.57
C LEU A 9 -13.30 6.23 -18.52
N ILE A 10 -12.91 6.44 -17.25
CA ILE A 10 -13.33 5.56 -16.13
C ILE A 10 -14.84 5.64 -15.89
N SER A 11 -15.45 6.82 -15.97
CA SER A 11 -16.91 6.98 -15.86
C SER A 11 -17.63 6.25 -17.00
N LEU A 12 -17.14 6.31 -18.23
CA LEU A 12 -17.71 5.58 -19.36
C LEU A 12 -17.56 4.07 -19.18
N PHE A 13 -16.44 3.59 -18.65
CA PHE A 13 -16.23 2.19 -18.30
C PHE A 13 -17.12 1.72 -17.15
N ASN A 14 -17.43 2.58 -16.19
CA ASN A 14 -18.39 2.26 -15.12
C ASN A 14 -19.83 2.12 -15.62
N LEU A 15 -20.15 2.56 -16.84
CA LEU A 15 -21.44 2.30 -17.49
C LEU A 15 -21.49 0.93 -18.19
N LEU A 16 -20.35 0.27 -18.38
CA LEU A 16 -20.26 -1.09 -18.91
C LEU A 16 -20.50 -2.14 -17.81
N SER A 17 -20.78 -3.38 -18.21
CA SER A 17 -21.17 -4.47 -17.30
C SER A 17 -20.20 -4.66 -16.11
N ASN A 18 -20.77 -4.71 -14.89
CA ASN A 18 -20.07 -4.86 -13.61
C ASN A 18 -19.11 -6.07 -13.55
N ARG A 19 -19.35 -7.12 -14.35
CA ARG A 19 -18.47 -8.31 -14.41
C ARG A 19 -17.07 -8.00 -14.94
N PHE A 20 -16.94 -7.07 -15.89
CA PHE A 20 -15.63 -6.67 -16.41
C PHE A 20 -14.87 -5.82 -15.40
N GLY A 21 -15.56 -4.94 -14.66
CA GLY A 21 -14.97 -4.12 -13.60
C GLY A 21 -14.36 -4.98 -12.49
N ALA A 22 -15.09 -5.99 -12.01
CA ALA A 22 -14.58 -6.92 -11.00
C ALA A 22 -13.33 -7.70 -11.47
N ALA A 23 -13.33 -8.19 -12.71
CA ALA A 23 -12.19 -8.91 -13.26
C ALA A 23 -10.94 -8.00 -13.41
N LEU A 24 -11.12 -6.78 -13.92
CA LEU A 24 -10.05 -5.78 -14.03
C LEU A 24 -9.49 -5.37 -12.66
N GLN A 25 -10.35 -5.28 -11.64
CA GLN A 25 -9.92 -4.96 -10.28
C GLN A 25 -9.04 -6.06 -9.68
N ILE A 26 -9.43 -7.33 -9.84
CA ILE A 26 -8.63 -8.48 -9.39
C ILE A 26 -7.30 -8.51 -10.13
N PHE A 27 -7.33 -8.38 -11.46
CA PHE A 27 -6.12 -8.34 -12.29
C PHE A 27 -5.17 -7.22 -11.86
N THR A 28 -5.69 -6.00 -11.71
CA THR A 28 -4.89 -4.84 -11.28
C THR A 28 -4.29 -5.04 -9.89
N THR A 29 -5.05 -5.65 -8.98
CA THR A 29 -4.56 -5.98 -7.63
C THR A 29 -3.37 -6.93 -7.73
N LEU A 30 -3.51 -8.04 -8.45
CA LEU A 30 -2.43 -9.03 -8.64
C LEU A 30 -1.20 -8.40 -9.31
N CYS A 31 -1.39 -7.60 -10.36
CA CYS A 31 -0.30 -6.91 -11.04
C CYS A 31 0.46 -5.96 -10.11
N LYS A 32 -0.24 -5.23 -9.23
CA LYS A 32 0.40 -4.33 -8.26
C LYS A 32 1.14 -5.08 -7.14
N MET A 33 0.70 -6.29 -6.80
CA MET A 33 1.35 -7.09 -5.76
C MET A 33 2.74 -7.59 -6.17
N VAL A 34 2.96 -7.90 -7.45
CA VAL A 34 4.24 -8.41 -7.96
C VAL A 34 5.43 -7.49 -7.63
N PRO A 35 5.45 -6.20 -8.01
CA PRO A 35 6.59 -5.33 -7.68
C PRO A 35 6.74 -5.12 -6.17
N ILE A 36 5.65 -5.09 -5.41
CA ILE A 36 5.70 -4.99 -3.94
C ILE A 36 6.44 -6.18 -3.34
N PHE A 37 6.08 -7.40 -3.74
CA PHE A 37 6.77 -8.60 -3.26
C PHE A 37 8.23 -8.66 -3.69
N LEU A 38 8.56 -8.22 -4.91
CA LEU A 38 9.95 -8.12 -5.36
C LEU A 38 10.76 -7.18 -4.46
N ILE A 39 10.24 -5.97 -4.19
CA ILE A 39 10.91 -5.01 -3.30
C ILE A 39 11.11 -5.62 -1.90
N ILE A 40 10.10 -6.29 -1.34
CA ILE A 40 10.19 -6.94 -0.02
C ILE A 40 11.30 -7.99 -0.02
N ILE A 41 11.25 -8.94 -0.95
CA ILE A 41 12.21 -10.06 -0.99
C ILE A 41 13.63 -9.52 -1.17
N CYS A 42 13.81 -8.59 -2.11
CA CYS A 42 15.13 -8.12 -2.45
C CYS A 42 15.71 -7.19 -1.39
N GLY A 43 14.88 -6.32 -0.79
CA GLY A 43 15.32 -5.51 0.34
C GLY A 43 15.69 -6.35 1.56
N ILE A 44 14.97 -7.44 1.83
CA ILE A 44 15.27 -8.31 2.99
C ILE A 44 16.53 -9.15 2.76
N LEU A 45 16.69 -9.74 1.57
CA LEU A 45 17.77 -10.69 1.26
C LEU A 45 19.08 -10.02 0.81
N PHE A 46 19.00 -8.95 0.02
CA PHE A 46 20.18 -8.29 -0.56
C PHE A 46 20.50 -6.93 0.11
N GLY A 47 19.61 -6.44 0.97
CA GLY A 47 19.84 -5.21 1.72
C GLY A 47 20.80 -5.41 2.91
N ASP A 48 21.85 -4.60 2.95
CA ASP A 48 22.88 -4.59 4.01
C ASP A 48 22.88 -3.28 4.82
N GLU A 49 21.84 -2.46 4.64
CA GLU A 49 21.70 -1.20 5.38
C GLU A 49 21.06 -1.43 6.76
N HIS A 50 21.45 -0.59 7.72
CA HIS A 50 20.96 -0.65 9.10
C HIS A 50 20.10 0.57 9.46
N ALA A 51 19.20 0.98 8.54
CA ALA A 51 18.39 2.18 8.75
C ALA A 51 17.46 2.06 9.98
N LEU A 52 16.94 0.87 10.29
CA LEU A 52 16.15 0.63 11.51
C LEU A 52 16.92 1.05 12.77
N GLY A 53 18.17 0.60 12.90
CA GLY A 53 19.02 0.97 14.05
C GLY A 53 19.32 2.46 14.09
N GLN A 54 19.61 3.06 12.93
CA GLN A 54 19.87 4.51 12.83
C GLN A 54 18.67 5.36 13.26
N VAL A 55 17.45 4.96 12.88
CA VAL A 55 16.20 5.66 13.26
C VAL A 55 15.93 5.51 14.76
N VAL A 56 16.15 4.33 15.34
CA VAL A 56 15.95 4.10 16.78
C VAL A 56 16.98 4.87 17.62
N SER A 57 18.24 4.92 17.19
CA SER A 57 19.31 5.58 17.95
C SER A 57 19.34 7.10 17.79
N ASN A 58 18.96 7.65 16.63
CA ASN A 58 19.08 9.08 16.32
C ASN A 58 17.74 9.80 16.13
N GLY A 59 16.61 9.11 16.31
CA GLY A 59 15.29 9.67 16.07
C GLY A 59 14.91 10.73 17.10
N GLN A 60 14.80 11.99 16.67
CA GLN A 60 14.15 13.03 17.47
C GLN A 60 12.63 12.91 17.30
N ALA A 61 11.96 12.29 18.27
CA ALA A 61 10.51 12.16 18.27
C ALA A 61 9.87 13.49 18.73
N SER A 62 9.23 14.20 17.81
CA SER A 62 8.31 15.30 18.11
C SER A 62 6.87 14.79 18.03
N ILE A 63 6.04 15.15 19.01
CA ILE A 63 4.61 14.79 19.05
C ILE A 63 3.89 15.24 17.76
N GLY A 64 4.24 16.41 17.23
CA GLY A 64 3.66 16.92 15.98
C GLY A 64 4.01 16.03 14.77
N ASN A 65 5.27 15.63 14.64
CA ASN A 65 5.74 14.78 13.54
C ASN A 65 5.16 13.37 13.65
N PHE A 66 4.96 12.86 14.86
CA PHE A 66 4.29 11.59 15.09
C PHE A 66 2.84 11.61 14.61
N GLY A 67 2.08 12.68 14.92
CA GLY A 67 0.71 12.83 14.44
C GLY A 67 0.60 12.82 12.91
N VAL A 68 1.50 13.52 12.22
CA VAL A 68 1.56 13.54 10.75
C VAL A 68 1.88 12.14 10.19
N ALA A 69 2.83 11.41 10.80
CA ALA A 69 3.17 10.06 10.39
C ALA A 69 1.99 9.08 10.57
N VAL A 70 1.25 9.20 11.68
CA VAL A 70 0.04 8.42 11.93
C VAL A 70 -1.03 8.71 10.89
N LEU A 71 -1.29 9.98 10.57
CA LEU A 71 -2.26 10.37 9.55
C LEU A 71 -1.88 9.83 8.17
N ALA A 72 -0.61 9.95 7.77
CA ALA A 72 -0.12 9.39 6.51
C ALA A 72 -0.28 7.85 6.46
N THR A 73 -0.02 7.18 7.59
CA THR A 73 -0.22 5.73 7.72
C THR A 73 -1.69 5.36 7.59
N LEU A 74 -2.59 6.06 8.31
CA LEU A 74 -4.03 5.81 8.23
C LEU A 74 -4.58 6.04 6.82
N PHE A 75 -4.10 7.07 6.12
CA PHE A 75 -4.45 7.31 4.73
C PHE A 75 -4.06 6.15 3.82
N ALA A 76 -2.91 5.51 4.05
CA ALA A 76 -2.48 4.35 3.28
C ALA A 76 -3.34 3.08 3.52
N TYR A 77 -4.05 3.00 4.65
CA TYR A 77 -4.99 1.93 4.98
C TYR A 77 -6.45 2.25 4.62
N ASP A 78 -6.72 3.45 4.08
CA ASP A 78 -8.08 3.82 3.69
C ASP A 78 -8.57 2.99 2.48
N GLY A 79 -9.86 2.64 2.49
CA GLY A 79 -10.50 1.84 1.42
C GLY A 79 -11.19 0.55 1.88
N TRP A 80 -11.02 0.14 3.14
CA TRP A 80 -11.69 -1.04 3.70
C TRP A 80 -13.23 -0.93 3.70
N ILE A 81 -13.76 0.30 3.80
CA ILE A 81 -15.21 0.56 3.81
C ILE A 81 -15.88 0.26 2.46
N LEU A 82 -15.11 0.24 1.36
CA LEU A 82 -15.64 -0.02 0.01
C LEU A 82 -16.29 -1.40 -0.11
N ILE A 83 -15.82 -2.38 0.68
CA ILE A 83 -16.41 -3.73 0.75
C ILE A 83 -17.85 -3.68 1.29
N ALA A 84 -18.17 -2.75 2.20
CA ALA A 84 -19.51 -2.61 2.76
C ALA A 84 -20.54 -2.20 1.68
N ASN A 85 -20.10 -1.41 0.68
CA ASN A 85 -20.95 -1.03 -0.46
C ASN A 85 -21.40 -2.23 -1.30
N LEU A 86 -20.62 -3.32 -1.28
CA LEU A 86 -20.93 -4.57 -1.97
C LEU A 86 -21.75 -5.55 -1.12
N GLY A 87 -22.18 -5.13 0.08
CA GLY A 87 -22.89 -5.99 1.03
C GLY A 87 -24.18 -6.61 0.48
N GLY A 88 -24.86 -5.95 -0.47
CA GLY A 88 -26.07 -6.46 -1.12
C GLY A 88 -25.82 -7.61 -2.11
N GLU A 89 -24.59 -7.77 -2.61
CA GLU A 89 -24.19 -8.82 -3.57
C GLU A 89 -23.56 -10.04 -2.87
N ILE A 90 -23.15 -9.89 -1.60
CA ILE A 90 -22.44 -10.90 -0.83
C ILE A 90 -23.43 -11.85 -0.15
N LYS A 91 -23.22 -13.16 -0.32
CA LYS A 91 -23.99 -14.19 0.38
C LYS A 91 -23.70 -14.13 1.89
N ASN A 92 -24.71 -14.04 2.74
CA ASN A 92 -24.57 -13.92 4.21
C ASN A 92 -23.65 -12.77 4.65
N PRO A 93 -23.98 -11.51 4.31
CA PRO A 93 -23.11 -10.36 4.52
C PRO A 93 -22.78 -10.12 6.00
N GLN A 94 -23.70 -10.44 6.92
CA GLN A 94 -23.49 -10.31 8.37
C GLN A 94 -22.29 -11.11 8.90
N LYS A 95 -21.93 -12.22 8.25
CA LYS A 95 -20.78 -13.05 8.65
C LYS A 95 -19.56 -12.82 7.75
N ILE A 96 -19.78 -12.65 6.45
CA ILE A 96 -18.69 -12.53 5.48
C ILE A 96 -18.06 -11.13 5.50
N LEU A 97 -18.85 -10.05 5.59
CA LEU A 97 -18.32 -8.68 5.56
C LEU A 97 -17.30 -8.43 6.70
N PRO A 98 -17.61 -8.74 7.98
CA PRO A 98 -16.63 -8.50 9.05
C PRO A 98 -15.36 -9.32 8.85
N LEU A 99 -15.49 -10.58 8.43
CA LEU A 99 -14.34 -11.47 8.22
C LEU A 99 -13.46 -10.98 7.06
N ALA A 100 -14.08 -10.56 5.96
CA ALA A 100 -13.38 -10.05 4.78
C ALA A 100 -12.59 -8.76 5.10
N ILE A 101 -13.18 -7.85 5.87
CA ILE A 101 -12.52 -6.61 6.31
C ILE A 101 -11.33 -6.95 7.22
N ILE A 102 -11.53 -7.77 8.25
CA ILE A 102 -10.47 -8.11 9.20
C ILE A 102 -9.30 -8.82 8.50
N LEU A 103 -9.58 -9.84 7.69
CA LEU A 103 -8.55 -10.60 6.99
C LEU A 103 -7.85 -9.76 5.92
N GLY A 104 -8.61 -8.99 5.13
CA GLY A 104 -8.05 -8.14 4.08
C GLY A 104 -7.15 -7.05 4.65
N THR A 105 -7.61 -6.32 5.67
CA THR A 105 -6.82 -5.25 6.31
C THR A 105 -5.60 -5.82 7.04
N SER A 106 -5.74 -6.97 7.73
CA SER A 106 -4.60 -7.62 8.40
C SER A 106 -3.53 -8.07 7.41
N PHE A 107 -3.95 -8.56 6.24
CA PHE A 107 -3.03 -8.92 5.17
C PHE A 107 -2.25 -7.70 4.64
N VAL A 108 -2.96 -6.60 4.35
CA VAL A 108 -2.33 -5.34 3.92
C VAL A 108 -1.35 -4.83 4.98
N LEU A 109 -1.69 -4.95 6.27
CA LEU A 109 -0.81 -4.57 7.37
C LEU A 109 0.50 -5.34 7.32
N ILE A 110 0.44 -6.66 7.18
CA ILE A 110 1.65 -7.50 7.10
C ILE A 110 2.51 -7.09 5.89
N VAL A 111 1.88 -6.88 4.73
CA VAL A 111 2.59 -6.46 3.50
C VAL A 111 3.28 -5.10 3.70
N TYR A 112 2.60 -4.12 4.28
CA TYR A 112 3.16 -2.77 4.51
C TYR A 112 4.31 -2.78 5.52
N VAL A 113 4.19 -3.58 6.59
CA VAL A 113 5.27 -3.74 7.57
C VAL A 113 6.48 -4.39 6.90
N LEU A 114 6.29 -5.48 6.15
CA LEU A 114 7.37 -6.15 5.43
C LEU A 114 8.02 -5.25 4.38
N LEU A 115 7.23 -4.44 3.66
CA LEU A 115 7.73 -3.46 2.71
C LEU A 115 8.61 -2.42 3.39
N THR A 116 8.17 -1.88 4.52
CA THR A 116 8.93 -0.90 5.30
C THR A 116 10.24 -1.49 5.79
N VAL A 117 10.22 -2.72 6.32
CA VAL A 117 11.42 -3.44 6.75
C VAL A 117 12.37 -3.67 5.58
N GLY A 118 11.86 -4.12 4.43
CA GLY A 118 12.67 -4.31 3.21
C GLY A 118 13.35 -3.03 2.76
N ILE A 119 12.64 -1.90 2.75
CA ILE A 119 13.21 -0.59 2.40
C ILE A 119 14.28 -0.16 3.41
N PHE A 120 14.08 -0.38 4.71
CA PHE A 120 15.03 0.02 5.74
C PHE A 120 16.30 -0.84 5.74
N LYS A 121 16.23 -2.07 5.22
CA LYS A 121 17.43 -2.90 4.96
C LYS A 121 18.10 -2.55 3.64
N ALA A 122 17.38 -1.94 2.69
CA ALA A 122 17.88 -1.63 1.36
C ALA A 122 18.50 -0.23 1.23
N ILE A 123 18.01 0.76 1.98
CA ILE A 123 18.37 2.18 1.84
C ILE A 123 18.72 2.77 3.21
N PRO A 124 19.79 3.59 3.33
CA PRO A 124 20.13 4.25 4.59
C PRO A 124 19.10 5.33 5.00
N ALA A 125 18.94 5.56 6.30
CA ALA A 125 17.86 6.40 6.84
C ALA A 125 17.83 7.83 6.28
N ASN A 126 19.00 8.45 6.09
CA ASN A 126 19.12 9.81 5.52
C ASN A 126 18.65 9.89 4.07
N GLN A 127 18.80 8.80 3.31
CA GLN A 127 18.35 8.76 1.93
C GLN A 127 16.85 8.51 1.85
N ILE A 128 16.28 7.71 2.76
CA ILE A 128 14.82 7.51 2.87
C ILE A 128 14.12 8.85 3.14
N THR A 129 14.60 9.64 4.09
CA THR A 129 13.97 10.94 4.41
C THR A 129 14.07 11.95 3.27
N LYS A 130 15.18 11.93 2.50
CA LYS A 130 15.34 12.77 1.31
C LYS A 130 14.42 12.35 0.16
N LEU A 131 14.22 11.06 -0.04
CA LEU A 131 13.39 10.53 -1.12
C LEU A 131 11.89 10.62 -0.79
N GLY A 132 11.51 10.52 0.48
CA GLY A 132 10.12 10.52 0.91
C GLY A 132 9.32 9.40 0.25
N GLU A 133 8.21 9.74 -0.40
CA GLU A 133 7.36 8.81 -1.16
C GLU A 133 8.08 8.10 -2.30
N ASN A 134 9.22 8.64 -2.78
CA ASN A 134 10.00 8.08 -3.88
C ASN A 134 11.01 7.02 -3.44
N ALA A 135 11.09 6.67 -2.14
CA ALA A 135 12.05 5.70 -1.65
C ALA A 135 11.87 4.29 -2.27
N ALA A 136 10.62 3.80 -2.32
CA ALA A 136 10.33 2.48 -2.89
C ALA A 136 10.54 2.44 -4.43
N PRO A 137 10.05 3.41 -5.22
CA PRO A 137 10.36 3.49 -6.65
C PRO A 137 11.86 3.62 -6.94
N TYR A 138 12.58 4.39 -6.14
CA TYR A 138 14.04 4.54 -6.29
C TYR A 138 14.76 3.20 -6.12
N PHE A 139 14.40 2.42 -5.10
CA PHE A 139 14.97 1.08 -4.92
C PHE A 139 14.62 0.18 -6.09
N ALA A 140 13.37 0.17 -6.52
CA ALA A 140 12.89 -0.69 -7.60
C ALA A 140 13.60 -0.45 -8.94
N ILE A 141 14.04 0.78 -9.23
CA ILE A 141 14.78 1.11 -10.45
C ILE A 141 16.27 0.75 -10.34
N LYS A 142 16.80 0.68 -9.11
CA LYS A 142 18.22 0.49 -8.85
C LYS A 142 18.60 -0.97 -8.56
N MET A 143 17.61 -1.83 -8.33
CA MET A 143 17.75 -3.28 -8.21
C MET A 143 17.98 -3.93 -9.58
#